data_AF-A0AAJ1WUI3-F1
#
_entry.id   AF-A0AAJ1WUI3-F1
#
_cell.length_a   1.000
_cell.length_b   1.000
_cell.length_c   1.000
_cell.angle_alpha   90.00
_cell.angle_beta   90.00
_cell.angle_gamma   90.00
#
_symmetry.space_group_name_H-M   'P 1'
#
loop_
_entity.id
_entity.type
_entity.pdbx_description
1 polymer ?
#
loop_
_entity_poly.entity_id
_entity_poly.type
_entity_poly.pdbx_seq_one_letter_code
_entity_poly.pdbx_strand_id
1 'polypeptide(L)'
;MPVEVGRSSFWQGPLPPPAVLEGFARLVPDSPERIFRQWELEADHRRTYERQALEAAIRQDVRGQISALLFALAALSVAAFALWLGQPWVAGTIGGGTIASVVGAFLYQRVAAKAKSHPQSPGGR
;
A
#
# COMPACT_ATOMS: atom_id res chain seq x y z
N MET A 1 -45.86 17.09 31.07
CA MET A 1 -44.64 17.60 30.40
C MET A 1 -44.54 16.92 29.03
N PRO A 2 -44.84 17.59 27.91
CA PRO A 2 -44.65 16.99 26.59
C PRO A 2 -43.14 16.81 26.35
N VAL A 3 -42.75 15.62 25.91
CA VAL A 3 -41.36 15.29 25.56
C VAL A 3 -41.05 15.92 24.20
N GLU A 4 -40.18 16.93 24.19
CA GLU A 4 -39.60 17.45 22.94
C GLU A 4 -38.65 16.39 22.37
N VAL A 5 -39.09 15.71 21.30
CA VAL A 5 -38.24 14.78 20.56
C VAL A 5 -37.31 15.60 19.67
N GLY A 6 -36.08 15.82 20.14
CA GLY A 6 -35.01 16.38 19.31
C GLY A 6 -34.74 15.48 18.11
N ARG A 7 -34.96 15.97 16.88
CA ARG A 7 -34.60 15.26 15.64
C ARG A 7 -33.07 15.18 15.54
N SER A 8 -32.48 14.01 15.82
CA SER A 8 -31.09 13.75 15.45
C SER A 8 -31.03 13.37 13.96
N SER A 9 -30.66 14.29 13.08
CA SER A 9 -30.31 13.93 11.71
C SER A 9 -28.90 13.35 11.69
N PHE A 10 -28.77 12.03 11.50
CA PHE A 10 -27.50 11.39 11.23
C PHE A 10 -27.16 11.62 9.76
N TRP A 11 -26.11 12.39 9.48
CA TRP A 11 -25.61 12.60 8.14
C TRP A 11 -24.23 11.97 8.02
N GLN A 12 -24.13 10.97 7.16
CA GLN A 12 -22.87 10.32 6.81
C GLN A 12 -22.53 10.68 5.38
N GLY A 13 -21.57 11.59 5.25
CA GLY A 13 -21.07 12.05 3.98
C GLY A 13 -19.99 13.09 4.24
N PRO A 14 -19.03 13.25 3.32
CA PRO A 14 -17.96 14.24 3.47
C PRO A 14 -18.45 15.68 3.24
N LEU A 15 -19.66 15.86 2.73
CA LEU A 15 -20.32 17.15 2.55
C LEU A 15 -21.26 17.44 3.73
N PRO A 16 -21.51 18.71 4.11
CA PRO A 16 -22.49 19.04 5.13
C PRO A 16 -23.93 18.74 4.67
N PRO A 17 -24.88 18.49 5.60
CA PRO A 17 -26.27 18.28 5.26
C PRO A 17 -26.89 19.47 4.50
N PRO A 18 -27.89 19.26 3.62
CA PRO A 18 -28.54 20.33 2.87
C PRO A 18 -29.08 21.47 3.74
N ALA A 19 -29.69 21.15 4.89
CA ALA A 19 -30.20 22.14 5.82
C ALA A 19 -29.10 23.05 6.41
N VAL A 20 -27.88 22.52 6.58
CA VAL A 20 -26.72 23.28 7.05
C VAL A 20 -26.16 24.15 5.91
N LEU A 21 -26.11 23.62 4.68
CA LEU A 21 -25.70 24.37 3.49
C LEU A 21 -26.63 25.55 3.22
N GLU A 22 -27.94 25.38 3.35
CA GLU A 22 -28.91 26.47 3.25
C GLU A 22 -28.69 27.54 4.33
N GLY A 23 -28.34 27.15 5.55
CA GLY A 23 -27.97 28.06 6.63
C GLY A 23 -26.74 28.89 6.27
N PHE A 24 -25.70 28.27 5.70
CA PHE A 24 -24.52 28.98 5.22
C PHE A 24 -24.83 29.90 4.04
N ALA A 25 -25.67 29.48 3.08
CA ALA A 25 -26.07 30.29 1.94
C ALA A 25 -26.78 31.59 2.36
N ARG A 26 -27.57 31.55 3.44
CA ARG A 26 -28.24 32.75 3.99
C ARG A 26 -27.26 33.77 4.58
N LEU A 27 -26.13 33.32 5.12
CA LEU A 27 -25.10 34.17 5.71
C LEU A 27 -24.10 34.66 4.65
N VAL A 28 -23.71 33.76 3.76
CA VAL A 28 -22.74 33.97 2.68
C VAL A 28 -23.30 33.27 1.45
N PRO A 29 -23.91 33.99 0.49
CA PRO A 29 -24.61 33.39 -0.66
C PRO A 29 -23.77 32.41 -1.48
N ASP A 30 -22.47 32.67 -1.62
CA ASP A 30 -21.53 31.85 -2.39
C ASP A 30 -20.92 30.67 -1.59
N SER A 31 -21.28 30.52 -0.32
CA SER A 31 -20.68 29.49 0.54
C SER A 31 -20.94 28.04 0.10
N PRO A 32 -22.11 27.63 -0.42
CA PRO A 32 -22.32 26.26 -0.85
C PRO A 32 -21.38 25.88 -1.99
N GLU A 33 -21.24 26.75 -3.00
CA GLU A 33 -20.35 26.54 -4.14
C GLU A 33 -18.89 26.42 -3.70
N ARG A 34 -18.43 27.29 -2.81
CA ARG A 34 -17.07 27.21 -2.24
C ARG A 34 -16.82 25.89 -1.50
N ILE A 35 -17.82 25.39 -0.77
CA ILE A 35 -17.74 24.11 -0.05
C ILE A 35 -17.65 22.94 -1.04
N PHE A 36 -18.52 22.91 -2.06
CA PHE A 36 -18.49 21.87 -3.09
C PHE A 36 -17.16 21.88 -3.85
N ARG A 37 -16.69 23.06 -4.25
CA ARG A 37 -15.42 23.23 -4.94
C ARG A 37 -14.24 22.75 -4.10
N GLN A 38 -14.19 23.13 -2.82
CA GLN A 38 -13.13 22.66 -1.94
C GLN A 38 -13.17 21.14 -1.76
N TRP A 39 -14.36 20.56 -1.65
CA TRP A 39 -14.53 19.12 -1.55
C TRP A 39 -14.06 18.39 -2.82
N GLU A 40 -14.39 18.91 -4.00
CA GLU A 40 -13.96 18.33 -5.28
C GLU A 40 -12.44 18.41 -5.45
N LEU A 41 -11.83 19.53 -5.08
CA LEU A 41 -10.38 19.68 -5.05
C LEU A 41 -9.71 18.66 -4.10
N GLU A 42 -10.28 18.46 -2.91
CA GLU A 42 -9.74 17.49 -1.95
C GLU A 42 -9.92 16.04 -2.42
N ALA A 43 -11.05 15.74 -3.08
CA ALA A 43 -11.30 14.45 -3.69
C ALA A 43 -10.33 14.17 -4.85
N ASP A 44 -10.06 15.15 -5.70
CA ASP A 44 -9.09 15.05 -6.79
C ASP A 44 -7.66 14.92 -6.26
N HIS A 45 -7.29 15.71 -5.25
CA HIS A 45 -6.00 15.60 -4.59
C HIS A 45 -5.80 14.22 -3.98
N ARG A 46 -6.80 13.68 -3.29
CA ARG A 46 -6.76 12.33 -2.71
C ARG A 46 -6.60 11.26 -3.78
N ARG A 47 -7.38 11.31 -4.86
CA ARG A 47 -7.25 10.35 -5.99
C ARG A 47 -5.87 10.44 -6.63
N THR A 48 -5.33 11.64 -6.80
CA THR A 48 -4.00 11.87 -7.35
C THR A 48 -2.92 11.30 -6.43
N TYR A 49 -3.02 11.54 -5.13
CA TYR A 49 -2.10 10.99 -4.13
C TYR A 49 -2.16 9.46 -4.10
N GLU A 50 -3.37 8.87 -4.09
CA GLU A 50 -3.57 7.42 -4.15
C GLU A 50 -2.94 6.80 -5.41
N ARG A 51 -3.13 7.44 -6.58
CA ARG A 51 -2.49 7.02 -7.83
C ARG A 51 -0.96 7.09 -7.74
N GLN A 52 -0.41 8.21 -7.27
CA GLN A 52 1.03 8.38 -7.15
C GLN A 52 1.65 7.38 -6.16
N ALA A 53 0.98 7.12 -5.04
CA ALA A 53 1.40 6.14 -4.05
C ALA A 53 1.39 4.72 -4.64
N LEU A 54 0.32 4.35 -5.35
CA LEU A 54 0.21 3.06 -6.02
C LEU A 54 1.30 2.89 -7.08
N GLU A 55 1.51 3.88 -7.93
CA GLU A 55 2.56 3.85 -8.95
C GLU A 55 3.96 3.79 -8.33
N ALA A 56 4.20 4.51 -7.23
CA ALA A 56 5.47 4.45 -6.52
C ALA A 56 5.74 3.05 -5.96
N ALA A 57 4.72 2.41 -5.38
CA ALA A 57 4.79 1.03 -4.92
C ALA A 57 5.11 0.06 -6.07
N ILE A 58 4.40 0.17 -7.20
CA ILE A 58 4.66 -0.65 -8.40
C ILE A 58 6.09 -0.45 -8.91
N ARG A 59 6.57 0.80 -9.01
CA ARG A 59 7.94 1.10 -9.44
C ARG A 59 8.98 0.52 -8.49
N GLN A 60 8.73 0.58 -7.18
CA GLN A 60 9.61 -0.01 -6.18
C GLN A 60 9.67 -1.54 -6.32
N ASP A 61 8.53 -2.21 -6.53
CA ASP A 61 8.47 -3.66 -6.74
C ASP A 61 9.22 -4.07 -8.01
N VAL A 62 9.01 -3.37 -9.13
CA VAL A 62 9.70 -3.65 -10.40
C VAL A 62 11.21 -3.46 -10.26
N ARG A 63 11.66 -2.38 -9.61
CA ARG A 63 13.10 -2.15 -9.34
C ARG A 63 13.67 -3.25 -8.44
N GLY A 64 12.92 -3.69 -7.45
CA GLY A 64 13.27 -4.83 -6.58
C GLY A 64 13.48 -6.11 -7.40
N GLN A 65 12.51 -6.46 -8.25
CA GLN A 65 12.59 -7.66 -9.09
C GLN A 65 13.75 -7.61 -10.09
N ILE A 66 13.99 -6.46 -10.73
CA ILE A 66 15.12 -6.29 -11.65
C ILE A 66 16.45 -6.45 -10.90
N SER A 67 16.58 -5.86 -9.71
CA SER A 67 17.80 -5.99 -8.91
C SER A 67 18.07 -7.44 -8.49
N ALA A 68 17.03 -8.18 -8.10
CA ALA A 68 17.12 -9.60 -7.77
C ALA A 68 17.51 -10.45 -8.99
N LEU A 69 16.94 -10.16 -10.18
CA LEU A 69 17.29 -10.84 -11.42
C LEU A 69 18.76 -10.59 -11.80
N LEU A 70 19.22 -9.34 -11.73
CA LEU A 70 20.61 -8.99 -12.02
C LEU A 70 21.58 -9.69 -11.05
N PHE A 71 21.23 -9.73 -9.76
CA PHE A 71 22.01 -10.46 -8.75
C PHE A 71 22.07 -11.96 -9.06
N ALA A 72 20.94 -12.59 -9.39
CA ALA A 72 20.89 -14.00 -9.72
C ALA A 72 21.72 -14.32 -10.98
N LEU A 73 21.62 -13.49 -12.02
CA LEU A 73 22.42 -13.64 -13.23
C LEU A 73 23.92 -13.48 -12.94
N ALA A 74 24.32 -12.45 -12.18
CA ALA A 74 25.71 -12.25 -11.81
C ALA A 74 26.27 -13.45 -11.01
N ALA A 75 25.53 -13.94 -10.03
CA ALA A 75 25.93 -15.10 -9.23
C ALA A 75 26.04 -16.38 -10.06
N LEU A 76 25.10 -16.62 -10.98
CA LEU A 76 25.15 -17.76 -11.91
C LEU A 76 26.33 -17.64 -12.88
N SER A 77 26.64 -16.44 -13.39
CA SER A 77 27.81 -16.20 -14.23
C SER A 77 29.12 -16.50 -13.48
N VAL A 78 29.23 -16.07 -12.22
CA VAL A 78 30.40 -16.37 -11.38
C VAL A 78 30.50 -17.88 -11.11
N ALA A 79 29.39 -18.56 -10.82
CA ALA A 79 29.37 -20.00 -10.61
C ALA A 79 29.77 -20.78 -11.89
N ALA A 80 29.26 -20.37 -13.06
CA ALA A 80 29.63 -20.95 -14.34
C ALA A 80 31.12 -20.73 -14.67
N PHE A 81 31.65 -19.53 -14.37
CA PHE A 81 33.07 -19.23 -14.54
C PHE A 81 33.95 -20.07 -13.61
N ALA A 82 33.56 -20.23 -12.35
CA ALA A 82 34.28 -21.10 -11.39
C ALA A 82 34.27 -22.57 -11.85
N LEU A 83 33.17 -23.04 -12.44
CA LEU A 83 33.09 -24.39 -13.00
C LEU A 83 34.03 -24.55 -14.21
N TRP A 84 34.12 -23.53 -15.05
CA TRP A 84 35.04 -23.51 -16.20
C TRP A 84 36.51 -23.56 -15.78
N LEU A 85 36.86 -22.95 -14.63
CA LEU A 85 38.19 -23.04 -14.00
C LEU A 85 38.46 -24.40 -13.31
N GLY A 86 37.53 -25.35 -13.37
CA GLY A 86 37.68 -26.66 -12.74
C GLY A 86 37.52 -26.63 -11.21
N GLN A 87 36.83 -25.63 -10.66
CA GLN A 87 36.56 -25.47 -9.23
C GLN A 87 35.09 -25.78 -8.89
N PRO A 88 34.64 -27.05 -8.98
CA PRO A 88 33.24 -27.42 -8.80
C PRO A 88 32.73 -27.14 -7.39
N TRP A 89 33.59 -27.19 -6.36
CA TRP A 89 33.23 -26.84 -4.99
C TRP A 89 32.86 -25.35 -4.84
N VAL A 90 33.63 -24.47 -5.48
CA VAL A 90 33.35 -23.02 -5.49
C VAL A 90 32.06 -22.73 -6.26
N ALA A 91 31.89 -23.37 -7.42
CA ALA A 91 30.64 -23.26 -8.20
C ALA A 91 29.42 -23.74 -7.40
N GLY A 92 29.54 -24.87 -6.69
CA GLY A 92 28.46 -25.45 -5.89
C GLY A 92 28.08 -24.59 -4.68
N THR A 93 29.06 -24.01 -3.98
CA THR A 93 28.79 -23.13 -2.84
C THR A 93 28.15 -21.81 -3.26
N ILE A 94 28.65 -21.18 -4.33
CA ILE A 94 28.08 -19.93 -4.86
C ILE A 94 26.69 -20.17 -5.45
N GLY A 95 26.55 -21.17 -6.34
CA GLY A 95 25.29 -21.49 -6.98
C GLY A 95 24.23 -21.97 -5.97
N GLY A 96 24.59 -22.94 -5.13
CA GLY A 96 23.71 -23.49 -4.10
C GLY A 96 23.32 -22.44 -3.05
N GLY A 97 24.28 -21.65 -2.57
CA GLY A 97 24.04 -20.57 -1.60
C GLY A 97 23.12 -19.48 -2.17
N THR A 98 23.29 -19.13 -3.44
CA THR A 98 22.41 -18.15 -4.11
C THR A 98 20.99 -18.67 -4.22
N ILE A 99 20.78 -19.92 -4.67
CA ILE A 99 19.46 -20.53 -4.77
C ILE A 99 18.79 -20.61 -3.39
N ALA A 100 19.53 -21.10 -2.38
CA ALA A 100 19.02 -21.20 -1.01
C ALA A 100 18.61 -19.84 -0.44
N SER A 101 19.40 -18.79 -0.69
CA SER A 101 19.10 -17.42 -0.27
C SER A 101 17.80 -16.90 -0.89
N VAL A 102 17.64 -17.07 -2.21
CA VAL A 102 16.43 -16.62 -2.93
C VAL A 102 15.19 -17.38 -2.45
N VAL A 103 15.27 -18.72 -2.36
CA VAL A 103 14.17 -19.55 -1.85
C VAL A 103 13.83 -19.19 -0.41
N GLY A 104 14.85 -18.96 0.43
CA GLY A 104 14.70 -18.50 1.81
C GLY A 104 13.95 -17.17 1.92
N ALA A 105 14.31 -16.19 1.10
CA ALA A 105 13.63 -14.90 1.05
C ALA A 105 12.16 -15.03 0.64
N PHE A 106 11.84 -15.87 -0.35
CA PHE A 106 10.46 -16.15 -0.77
C PHE A 106 9.65 -16.85 0.32
N LEU A 107 10.25 -17.83 1.02
CA LEU A 107 9.58 -18.50 2.12
C LEU A 107 9.32 -17.55 3.29
N TYR A 108 10.29 -16.70 3.64
CA TYR A 108 10.14 -15.68 4.67
C TYR A 108 9.00 -14.71 4.33
N GLN A 109 8.92 -14.23 3.09
CA GLN A 109 7.82 -13.36 2.66
C GLN A 109 6.45 -14.06 2.77
N ARG A 110 6.35 -15.35 2.42
CA ARG A 110 5.09 -16.12 2.57
C ARG A 110 4.68 -16.26 4.04
N VAL A 111 5.63 -16.51 4.94
CA VAL A 111 5.36 -16.62 6.38
C VAL A 111 4.95 -15.26 6.96
N ALA A 112 5.64 -14.18 6.60
CA ALA A 112 5.29 -12.83 7.02
C ALA A 112 3.91 -12.40 6.51
N ALA A 113 3.54 -12.78 5.28
CA ALA A 113 2.21 -12.51 4.72
C ALA A 113 1.11 -13.26 5.49
N LYS A 114 1.34 -14.52 5.86
CA LYS A 114 0.40 -15.32 6.67
C LYS A 114 0.21 -14.76 8.07
N ALA A 115 1.26 -14.22 8.71
CA ALA A 115 1.16 -13.61 10.04
C ALA A 115 0.27 -12.35 10.04
N LYS A 116 0.31 -11.55 8.96
CA LYS A 116 -0.51 -10.33 8.84
C LYS A 116 -1.99 -10.61 8.59
N SER A 117 -2.33 -11.77 8.01
CA SER A 117 -3.72 -12.15 7.70
C SER A 117 -4.45 -12.86 8.85
N HIS A 118 -3.75 -13.19 9.95
CA HIS A 118 -4.35 -13.69 11.19
C HIS A 118 -3.88 -12.84 12.38
N PRO A 119 -4.46 -11.64 12.59
CA PRO A 119 -4.39 -11.03 13.90
C PRO A 119 -5.22 -11.92 14.84
N GLN A 120 -4.54 -12.70 15.69
CA GLN A 120 -5.18 -13.27 16.87
C GLN A 120 -5.76 -12.11 17.67
N SER A 121 -7.10 -12.00 17.69
CA SER A 121 -7.81 -11.21 18.68
C SER A 121 -7.35 -11.71 20.05
N PRO A 122 -6.69 -10.90 20.89
CA PRO A 122 -6.38 -11.30 22.25
C PRO A 122 -7.72 -11.55 22.92
N GLY A 123 -7.93 -12.78 23.37
CA GLY A 123 -9.15 -13.19 24.04
C GLY A 123 -9.53 -12.19 25.12
N GLY A 124 -10.70 -11.57 24.95
CA GLY A 124 -11.39 -10.86 26.01
C GLY A 124 -11.68 -11.85 27.12
N ARG A 125 -11.04 -11.62 28.28
CA ARG A 125 -11.56 -12.03 29.57
C ARG A 125 -12.31 -10.85 30.16
#